data_AF-A0A0G1Q4I7-F1
#
_entry.id   AF-A0A0G1Q4I7-F1
#
_cell.length_a   1.000
_cell.length_b   1.000
_cell.length_c   1.000
_cell.angle_alpha   90.00
_cell.angle_beta   90.00
_cell.angle_gamma   90.00
#
_symmetry.space_group_name_H-M   'P 1'
#
loop_
_entity.id
_entity.type
_entity.pdbx_description
1 polymer ?
#
loop_
_entity_poly.entity_id
_entity_poly.type
_entity_poly.pdbx_seq_one_letter_code
_entity_poly.pdbx_strand_id
1 'polypeptide(L)'
;MKLFYKLAHLFFPRESNNHKAKILHLSGLTIVTSLLIFYQVILTFLPQLGPRILGYAANISADEVIRLTNEKRVAVGLAPLQLNSTLSQAAQAKGVDMLNKDYWAHVAPDGTQPWKFFIDFGYKYRYAGENLARDFSNAASAVDAWMASPSHKENMLSPKYREIGIGVVEGDLAGVDTTIVVQFFGATYADTVPAPVAKVTPSPKPVVLATPQPTVAPLAVALFSPTPTPISRVLISPFSSTKGISLVTVGLLLGVLVVDGVVTSRRRIVRIGGRTFAHLAFLGMILAIAL
;
A
#
# COMPACT_ATOMS: atom_id res chain seq x y z
N MET A 1 7.82 -9.98 41.17
CA MET A 1 8.85 -8.94 41.40
C MET A 1 10.07 -9.03 40.47
N LYS A 2 10.72 -10.21 40.30
CA LYS A 2 11.95 -10.36 39.46
C LYS A 2 11.75 -10.06 37.96
N LEU A 3 10.60 -10.38 37.38
CA LEU A 3 10.32 -10.14 35.95
C LEU A 3 10.15 -8.64 35.63
N PHE A 4 9.37 -7.93 36.46
CA PHE A 4 9.19 -6.47 36.35
C PHE A 4 10.52 -5.73 36.47
N TYR A 5 11.41 -6.19 37.36
CA TYR A 5 12.74 -5.60 37.53
C TYR A 5 13.63 -5.80 36.29
N LYS A 6 13.57 -6.97 35.65
CA LYS A 6 14.28 -7.25 34.40
C LYS A 6 13.73 -6.44 33.21
N LEU A 7 12.41 -6.34 33.10
CA LEU A 7 11.74 -5.52 32.06
C LEU A 7 12.08 -4.03 32.24
N ALA A 8 12.04 -3.51 33.46
CA ALA A 8 12.42 -2.14 33.74
C ALA A 8 13.89 -1.85 33.40
N HIS A 9 14.78 -2.85 33.55
CA HIS A 9 16.20 -2.73 33.16
C HIS A 9 16.40 -2.65 31.64
N LEU A 10 15.47 -3.23 30.89
CA LEU A 10 15.49 -3.26 29.44
C LEU A 10 15.17 -1.88 28.84
N PHE A 11 14.21 -1.18 29.45
CA PHE A 11 13.63 0.05 28.90
C PHE A 11 14.05 1.34 29.61
N PHE A 12 14.56 1.30 30.84
CA PHE A 12 14.89 2.52 31.60
C PHE A 12 16.39 2.69 31.91
N PRO A 13 16.92 3.92 31.80
CA PRO A 13 18.23 4.33 32.32
C PRO A 13 18.41 4.05 33.82
N ARG A 14 19.50 3.39 34.21
CA ARG A 14 19.91 3.12 35.59
C ARG A 14 21.44 3.11 35.72
N GLU A 15 21.98 3.32 36.90
CA GLU A 15 23.44 3.25 37.12
C GLU A 15 24.01 1.90 36.68
N SER A 16 23.33 0.81 37.07
CA SER A 16 23.64 -0.56 36.65
C SER A 16 23.57 -0.86 35.14
N ASN A 17 23.12 0.07 34.28
CA ASN A 17 23.18 -0.08 32.81
C ASN A 17 23.94 1.07 32.12
N ASN A 18 24.90 1.67 32.82
CA ASN A 18 25.66 2.82 32.34
C ASN A 18 24.74 3.98 31.90
N HIS A 19 23.67 4.16 32.68
CA HIS A 19 22.58 5.09 32.44
C HIS A 19 21.88 4.93 31.10
N LYS A 20 22.06 3.86 30.32
CA LYS A 20 21.43 3.67 29.01
C LYS A 20 20.58 2.40 29.01
N ALA A 21 19.32 2.51 28.59
CA ALA A 21 18.41 1.37 28.49
C ALA A 21 19.04 0.21 27.70
N LYS A 22 19.01 -1.02 28.23
CA LYS A 22 19.71 -2.18 27.63
C LYS A 22 19.30 -2.47 26.20
N ILE A 23 18.04 -2.20 25.82
CA ILE A 23 17.56 -2.39 24.44
C ILE A 23 18.27 -1.45 23.43
N LEU A 24 18.80 -0.31 23.90
CA LEU A 24 19.56 0.65 23.08
C LEU A 24 21.06 0.37 23.04
N HIS A 25 21.56 -0.62 23.81
CA HIS A 25 22.93 -1.10 23.66
C HIS A 25 23.08 -1.91 22.38
N LEU A 26 24.31 -2.03 21.86
CA LEU A 26 24.57 -2.79 20.63
C LEU A 26 24.08 -4.24 20.75
N SER A 27 24.28 -4.89 21.90
CA SER A 27 23.79 -6.25 22.18
C SER A 27 22.26 -6.36 22.21
N GLY A 28 21.57 -5.32 22.70
CA GLY A 28 20.10 -5.27 22.66
C GLY A 28 19.57 -5.12 21.24
N LEU A 29 20.19 -4.23 20.47
CA LEU A 29 19.84 -4.01 19.06
C LEU A 29 20.10 -5.26 18.22
N THR A 30 21.24 -5.94 18.40
CA THR A 30 21.51 -7.20 17.69
C THR A 30 20.45 -8.26 17.98
N ILE A 31 20.00 -8.41 19.23
CA ILE A 31 18.93 -9.36 19.58
C ILE A 31 17.63 -9.00 18.87
N VAL A 32 17.22 -7.72 18.90
CA VAL A 32 16.01 -7.26 18.21
C VAL A 32 16.12 -7.51 16.69
N THR A 33 17.29 -7.24 16.10
CA THR A 33 17.55 -7.51 14.67
C THR A 33 17.43 -9.00 14.35
N SER A 34 18.09 -9.85 15.13
CA SER A 34 18.08 -11.30 14.91
C SER A 34 16.67 -11.86 15.05
N LEU A 35 15.87 -11.35 15.99
CA LEU A 35 14.46 -11.72 16.12
C LEU A 35 13.62 -11.26 14.92
N LEU A 36 13.85 -10.05 14.40
CA LEU A 36 13.17 -9.58 13.19
C LEU A 36 13.55 -10.40 11.97
N ILE A 37 14.85 -10.68 11.76
CA ILE A 37 15.32 -11.52 10.65
C ILE A 37 14.74 -12.93 10.79
N PHE A 38 14.76 -13.52 11.98
CA PHE A 38 14.19 -14.84 12.22
C PHE A 38 12.68 -14.86 11.97
N TYR A 39 11.97 -13.81 12.37
CA TYR A 39 10.55 -13.64 12.05
C TYR A 39 10.31 -13.55 10.54
N GLN A 40 11.14 -12.80 9.79
CA GLN A 40 11.07 -12.75 8.32
C GLN A 40 11.31 -14.13 7.71
N VAL A 41 12.34 -14.84 8.15
CA VAL A 41 12.64 -16.21 7.70
C VAL A 41 11.45 -17.13 7.96
N ILE A 42 10.81 -17.06 9.12
CA ILE A 42 9.60 -17.84 9.39
C ILE A 42 8.48 -17.46 8.40
N LEU A 43 8.22 -16.17 8.17
CA LEU A 43 7.18 -15.76 7.22
C LEU A 43 7.46 -16.21 5.79
N THR A 44 8.73 -16.26 5.36
CA THR A 44 9.11 -16.71 4.02
C THR A 44 9.07 -18.23 3.87
N PHE A 45 9.56 -18.98 4.87
CA PHE A 45 9.71 -20.44 4.75
C PHE A 45 8.50 -21.23 5.26
N LEU A 46 7.74 -20.72 6.24
CA LEU A 46 6.60 -21.45 6.81
C LEU A 46 5.47 -21.70 5.80
N PRO A 47 5.11 -20.76 4.90
CA PRO A 47 4.13 -21.01 3.84
C PRO A 47 4.59 -22.08 2.83
N GLN A 48 5.90 -22.28 2.65
CA GLN A 48 6.46 -23.28 1.73
C GLN A 48 6.37 -24.72 2.25
N LEU A 49 6.14 -24.90 3.55
CA LEU A 49 6.08 -26.22 4.21
C LEU A 49 4.66 -26.80 4.31
N GLY A 50 3.63 -25.99 4.03
CA GLY A 50 2.23 -26.43 4.05
C GLY A 50 1.70 -26.82 2.65
N PRO A 51 0.64 -27.64 2.56
CA PRO A 51 -0.08 -27.78 1.30
C PRO A 51 -0.57 -26.40 0.85
N ARG A 52 -0.42 -26.07 -0.45
CA ARG A 52 -0.77 -24.78 -1.11
C ARG A 52 -2.29 -24.49 -1.11
N ILE A 53 -2.94 -24.66 0.02
CA ILE A 53 -4.34 -24.36 0.25
C ILE A 53 -4.32 -23.04 1.02
N LEU A 54 -4.44 -21.93 0.29
CA LEU A 54 -4.95 -20.61 0.69
C LEU A 54 -4.30 -19.56 -0.21
N GLY A 55 -4.67 -19.58 -1.49
CA GLY A 55 -4.49 -18.39 -2.31
C GLY A 55 -5.21 -17.22 -1.62
N TYR A 56 -4.49 -16.12 -1.41
CA TYR A 56 -5.06 -14.85 -0.96
C TYR A 56 -5.97 -14.32 -2.06
N ALA A 57 -7.22 -14.79 -2.11
CA ALA A 57 -8.24 -14.13 -2.90
C ALA A 57 -8.72 -12.92 -2.10
N ALA A 58 -8.00 -11.80 -2.20
CA ALA A 58 -8.49 -10.55 -1.63
C ALA A 58 -9.67 -10.10 -2.48
N ASN A 59 -10.83 -9.88 -1.85
CA ASN A 59 -12.01 -9.36 -2.54
C ASN A 59 -11.85 -7.85 -2.79
N ILE A 60 -10.88 -7.47 -3.63
CA ILE A 60 -10.66 -6.09 -4.08
C ILE A 60 -11.31 -5.95 -5.45
N SER A 61 -12.49 -5.35 -5.46
CA SER A 61 -13.13 -4.94 -6.71
C SER A 61 -12.51 -3.65 -7.23
N ALA A 62 -12.13 -3.64 -8.52
CA ALA A 62 -11.66 -2.45 -9.22
C ALA A 62 -12.67 -1.30 -9.15
N ASP A 63 -13.97 -1.60 -9.32
CA ASP A 63 -15.05 -0.61 -9.25
C ASP A 63 -15.16 0.01 -7.87
N GLU A 64 -14.97 -0.80 -6.82
CA GLU A 64 -15.01 -0.31 -5.44
C GLU A 64 -13.82 0.61 -5.13
N VAL A 65 -12.62 0.28 -5.64
CA VAL A 65 -11.44 1.16 -5.52
C VAL A 65 -11.69 2.50 -6.22
N ILE A 66 -12.29 2.49 -7.41
CA ILE A 66 -12.63 3.72 -8.16
C ILE A 66 -13.68 4.54 -7.39
N ARG A 67 -14.74 3.88 -6.92
CA ARG A 67 -15.83 4.52 -6.16
C ARG A 67 -15.28 5.24 -4.93
N LEU A 68 -14.51 4.53 -4.10
CA LEU A 68 -13.89 5.07 -2.89
C LEU A 68 -12.89 6.19 -3.20
N THR A 69 -12.09 6.05 -4.27
CA THR A 69 -11.17 7.12 -4.71
C THR A 69 -11.95 8.39 -5.07
N ASN A 70 -13.04 8.23 -5.82
CA ASN A 70 -13.89 9.35 -6.22
C ASN A 70 -14.63 9.99 -5.04
N GLU A 71 -15.02 9.24 -4.02
CA GLU A 71 -15.54 9.80 -2.76
C GLU A 71 -14.52 10.73 -2.09
N LYS A 72 -13.25 10.31 -1.99
CA LYS A 72 -12.19 11.16 -1.41
C LYS A 72 -11.97 12.44 -2.24
N ARG A 73 -12.10 12.37 -3.56
CA ARG A 73 -11.98 13.52 -4.47
C ARG A 73 -13.15 14.50 -4.34
N VAL A 74 -14.37 13.98 -4.34
CA VAL A 74 -15.58 14.81 -4.18
C VAL A 74 -15.60 15.49 -2.81
N ALA A 75 -15.14 14.81 -1.76
CA ALA A 75 -15.05 15.38 -0.41
C ALA A 75 -14.15 16.63 -0.32
N VAL A 76 -13.21 16.81 -1.26
CA VAL A 76 -12.33 17.99 -1.35
C VAL A 76 -12.68 18.92 -2.53
N GLY A 77 -13.87 18.74 -3.13
CA GLY A 77 -14.35 19.60 -4.22
C GLY A 77 -13.75 19.32 -5.59
N LEU A 78 -13.09 18.17 -5.79
CA LEU A 78 -12.56 17.77 -7.10
C LEU A 78 -13.59 16.95 -7.88
N ALA A 79 -13.55 17.08 -9.21
CA ALA A 79 -14.34 16.24 -10.09
C ALA A 79 -13.95 14.76 -9.95
N PRO A 80 -14.93 13.83 -9.99
CA PRO A 80 -14.66 12.41 -10.05
C PRO A 80 -13.92 12.05 -11.34
N LEU A 81 -13.04 11.07 -11.24
CA LEU A 81 -12.32 10.50 -12.38
C LEU A 81 -13.22 9.52 -13.12
N GLN A 82 -13.13 9.54 -14.45
CA GLN A 82 -13.85 8.63 -15.33
C GLN A 82 -13.06 7.32 -15.48
N LEU A 83 -13.74 6.18 -15.38
CA LEU A 83 -13.12 4.90 -15.68
C LEU A 83 -12.69 4.88 -17.16
N ASN A 84 -11.43 4.55 -17.40
CA ASN A 84 -10.89 4.33 -18.73
C ASN A 84 -10.42 2.87 -18.84
N SER A 85 -11.04 2.11 -19.74
CA SER A 85 -10.75 0.68 -19.91
C SER A 85 -9.34 0.40 -20.42
N THR A 86 -8.77 1.30 -21.24
CA THR A 86 -7.37 1.22 -21.70
C THR A 86 -6.40 1.35 -20.53
N LEU A 87 -6.64 2.30 -19.61
CA LEU A 87 -5.84 2.43 -18.39
C LEU A 87 -5.98 1.21 -17.48
N SER A 88 -7.17 0.62 -17.36
CA SER A 88 -7.36 -0.61 -16.57
C SER A 88 -6.58 -1.79 -17.17
N GLN A 89 -6.57 -1.95 -18.49
CA GLN A 89 -5.78 -2.99 -19.15
C GLN A 89 -4.27 -2.76 -18.95
N ALA A 90 -3.81 -1.51 -19.07
CA ALA A 90 -2.42 -1.15 -18.80
C ALA A 90 -2.03 -1.43 -17.34
N ALA A 91 -2.91 -1.10 -16.38
CA ALA A 91 -2.70 -1.36 -14.96
C ALA A 91 -2.66 -2.87 -14.66
N GLN A 92 -3.54 -3.66 -15.28
CA GLN A 92 -3.51 -5.12 -15.20
C GLN A 92 -2.19 -5.68 -15.72
N ALA A 93 -1.73 -5.20 -16.89
CA ALA A 93 -0.47 -5.64 -17.49
C ALA A 93 0.75 -5.29 -16.63
N LYS A 94 0.75 -4.11 -16.00
CA LYS A 94 1.80 -3.72 -15.03
C LYS A 94 1.80 -4.64 -13.81
N GLY A 95 0.62 -5.00 -13.29
CA GLY A 95 0.49 -5.99 -12.22
C GLY A 95 1.06 -7.35 -12.61
N VAL A 96 0.69 -7.85 -13.79
CA VAL A 96 1.18 -9.13 -14.32
C VAL A 96 2.70 -9.09 -14.54
N ASP A 97 3.26 -7.97 -15.00
CA ASP A 97 4.71 -7.80 -15.15
C ASP A 97 5.44 -7.88 -13.81
N MET A 98 4.88 -7.27 -12.75
CA MET A 98 5.42 -7.39 -11.37
C MET A 98 5.47 -8.83 -10.88
N LEU A 99 4.39 -9.60 -11.10
CA LEU A 99 4.35 -11.01 -10.72
C LEU A 99 5.33 -11.85 -11.56
N ASN A 100 5.32 -11.67 -12.88
CA ASN A 100 6.13 -12.49 -13.80
C ASN A 100 7.64 -12.27 -13.65
N LYS A 101 8.06 -11.06 -13.29
CA LYS A 101 9.48 -10.70 -13.11
C LYS A 101 9.88 -10.64 -11.64
N ASP A 102 8.99 -11.06 -10.74
CA ASP A 102 9.21 -11.14 -9.31
C ASP A 102 9.74 -9.84 -8.67
N TYR A 103 9.01 -8.73 -8.83
CA TYR A 103 9.41 -7.45 -8.27
C TYR A 103 8.25 -6.61 -7.72
N TRP A 104 8.57 -5.76 -6.73
CA TRP A 104 7.64 -4.81 -6.13
C TRP A 104 8.20 -3.38 -6.21
N ALA A 105 7.99 -2.72 -7.36
CA ALA A 105 8.47 -1.36 -7.59
C ALA A 105 7.72 -0.66 -8.73
N HIS A 106 7.74 0.68 -8.71
CA HIS A 106 7.26 1.51 -9.81
C HIS A 106 8.04 1.23 -11.12
N VAL A 107 9.37 1.15 -11.02
CA VAL A 107 10.27 0.85 -12.15
C VAL A 107 10.70 -0.61 -12.08
N ALA A 108 10.60 -1.34 -13.19
CA ALA A 108 11.03 -2.73 -13.25
C ALA A 108 12.56 -2.87 -13.14
N PRO A 109 13.09 -4.05 -12.75
CA PRO A 109 14.53 -4.28 -12.64
C PRO A 109 15.31 -4.06 -13.95
N ASP A 110 14.65 -4.23 -15.10
CA ASP A 110 15.21 -3.97 -16.43
C ASP A 110 15.15 -2.47 -16.85
N GLY A 111 14.67 -1.59 -15.95
CA GLY A 111 14.51 -0.17 -16.19
C GLY A 111 13.17 0.23 -16.83
N THR A 112 12.26 -0.71 -17.06
CA THR A 112 10.93 -0.41 -17.64
C THR A 112 10.14 0.53 -16.72
N GLN A 113 9.81 1.71 -17.24
CA GLN A 113 9.00 2.72 -16.56
C GLN A 113 7.51 2.36 -16.61
N PRO A 114 6.69 2.74 -15.61
CA PRO A 114 5.26 2.43 -15.59
C PRO A 114 4.51 3.04 -16.78
N TRP A 115 5.02 4.15 -17.32
CA TRP A 115 4.45 4.83 -18.49
C TRP A 115 4.56 4.04 -19.79
N LYS A 116 5.45 3.04 -19.85
CA LYS A 116 5.54 2.08 -20.96
C LYS A 116 4.19 1.40 -21.18
N PHE A 117 3.53 0.98 -20.10
CA PHE A 117 2.24 0.28 -20.16
C PHE A 117 1.13 1.20 -20.69
N PHE A 118 1.16 2.49 -20.39
CA PHE A 118 0.21 3.44 -20.97
C PHE A 118 0.37 3.48 -22.50
N ILE A 119 1.62 3.57 -22.98
CA ILE A 119 1.95 3.68 -24.41
C ILE A 119 1.63 2.38 -25.15
N ASP A 120 1.99 1.23 -24.58
CA ASP A 120 1.80 -0.08 -25.19
C ASP A 120 0.32 -0.40 -25.44
N PHE A 121 -0.56 0.10 -24.56
CA PHE A 121 -2.01 -0.03 -24.72
C PHE A 121 -2.64 1.14 -25.50
N GLY A 122 -1.83 2.06 -26.03
CA GLY A 122 -2.27 3.15 -26.89
C GLY A 122 -2.80 4.39 -26.16
N TYR A 123 -2.61 4.49 -24.85
CA TYR A 123 -3.01 5.66 -24.06
C TYR A 123 -1.99 6.80 -24.19
N LYS A 124 -2.35 7.85 -24.94
CA LYS A 124 -1.52 9.05 -25.15
C LYS A 124 -1.73 10.06 -24.02
N TYR A 125 -1.01 9.88 -22.93
CA TYR A 125 -1.11 10.74 -21.76
C TYR A 125 -0.40 12.09 -21.95
N ARG A 126 -0.98 13.14 -21.38
CA ARG A 126 -0.30 14.39 -21.04
C ARG A 126 0.13 14.38 -19.57
N TYR A 127 -0.73 13.87 -18.71
CA TYR A 127 -0.44 13.61 -17.31
C TYR A 127 -0.72 12.15 -17.01
N ALA A 128 0.19 11.51 -16.27
CA ALA A 128 0.05 10.15 -15.79
C ALA A 128 0.41 10.07 -14.31
N GLY A 129 -0.15 9.10 -13.59
CA GLY A 129 0.13 8.83 -12.19
C GLY A 129 -0.05 7.34 -11.88
N GLU A 130 0.68 6.85 -10.89
CA GLU A 130 0.61 5.46 -10.44
C GLU A 130 0.58 5.41 -8.91
N ASN A 131 -0.35 4.63 -8.37
CA ASN A 131 -0.34 4.16 -7.00
C ASN A 131 -0.31 2.64 -7.00
N LEU A 132 0.51 2.06 -6.13
CA LEU A 132 0.65 0.62 -5.96
C LEU A 132 0.20 0.22 -4.55
N ALA A 133 -0.52 -0.89 -4.45
CA ALA A 133 -0.84 -1.53 -3.20
C ALA A 133 -0.73 -3.05 -3.34
N ARG A 134 -0.28 -3.73 -2.29
CA ARG A 134 -0.31 -5.19 -2.23
C ARG A 134 -0.80 -5.63 -0.87
N ASP A 135 -1.32 -6.85 -0.80
CA ASP A 135 -1.60 -7.53 0.46
C ASP A 135 -2.63 -6.80 1.34
N PHE A 136 -3.62 -6.17 0.71
CA PHE A 136 -4.78 -5.62 1.42
C PHE A 136 -5.94 -6.61 1.40
N SER A 137 -6.71 -6.66 2.48
CA SER A 137 -7.86 -7.56 2.58
C SER A 137 -9.10 -7.05 1.86
N ASN A 138 -9.16 -5.75 1.56
CA ASN A 138 -10.29 -5.10 0.88
C ASN A 138 -9.88 -3.73 0.29
N ALA A 139 -10.73 -3.21 -0.60
CA ALA A 139 -10.51 -1.94 -1.31
C ALA A 139 -10.44 -0.72 -0.37
N ALA A 140 -11.26 -0.65 0.68
CA ALA A 140 -11.27 0.48 1.62
C ALA A 140 -9.93 0.61 2.36
N SER A 141 -9.39 -0.49 2.86
CA SER A 141 -8.08 -0.50 3.51
C SER A 141 -6.95 -0.04 2.57
N ALA A 142 -7.00 -0.42 1.28
CA ALA A 142 -6.02 0.03 0.29
C ALA A 142 -6.12 1.54 0.03
N VAL A 143 -7.34 2.06 -0.19
CA VAL A 143 -7.57 3.49 -0.44
C VAL A 143 -7.21 4.35 0.78
N ASP A 144 -7.56 3.90 1.98
CA ASP A 144 -7.19 4.63 3.21
C ASP A 144 -5.67 4.61 3.43
N ALA A 145 -4.98 3.53 3.10
CA ALA A 145 -3.51 3.47 3.14
C ALA A 145 -2.86 4.44 2.14
N TRP A 146 -3.40 4.57 0.92
CA TRP A 146 -2.97 5.60 -0.02
C TRP A 146 -3.24 7.01 0.50
N MET A 147 -4.42 7.28 1.10
CA MET A 147 -4.72 8.58 1.72
C MET A 147 -3.78 8.93 2.89
N ALA A 148 -3.30 7.92 3.63
CA ALA A 148 -2.36 8.12 4.73
C ALA A 148 -0.94 8.41 4.27
N SER A 149 -0.61 8.13 3.01
CA SER A 149 0.70 8.38 2.43
C SER A 149 0.71 9.67 1.61
N PRO A 150 1.58 10.66 1.92
CA PRO A 150 1.59 11.94 1.23
C PRO A 150 1.71 11.83 -0.30
N SER A 151 2.65 11.02 -0.80
CA SER A 151 2.88 10.84 -2.25
C SER A 151 1.69 10.19 -2.95
N HIS A 152 1.12 9.13 -2.37
CA HIS A 152 -0.03 8.45 -2.96
C HIS A 152 -1.29 9.34 -2.92
N LYS A 153 -1.48 10.09 -1.82
CA LYS A 153 -2.57 11.06 -1.68
C LYS A 153 -2.48 12.18 -2.71
N GLU A 154 -1.28 12.69 -2.99
CA GLU A 154 -1.06 13.70 -4.04
C GLU A 154 -1.56 13.20 -5.40
N ASN A 155 -1.30 11.93 -5.75
CA ASN A 155 -1.85 11.34 -6.97
C ASN A 155 -3.39 11.28 -6.93
N MET A 156 -3.96 10.75 -5.85
CA MET A 156 -5.42 10.58 -5.73
C MET A 156 -6.18 11.90 -5.79
N LEU A 157 -5.60 12.98 -5.26
CA LEU A 157 -6.21 14.32 -5.20
C LEU A 157 -5.65 15.30 -6.22
N SER A 158 -4.89 14.82 -7.21
CA SER A 158 -4.37 15.70 -8.25
C SER A 158 -5.50 16.21 -9.15
N PRO A 159 -5.61 17.53 -9.39
CA PRO A 159 -6.58 18.11 -10.33
C PRO A 159 -6.15 17.94 -11.79
N LYS A 160 -4.96 17.39 -12.06
CA LYS A 160 -4.44 17.18 -13.42
C LYS A 160 -5.07 15.97 -14.11
N TYR A 161 -5.55 15.00 -13.34
CA TYR A 161 -6.13 13.77 -13.85
C TYR A 161 -7.62 13.91 -14.15
N ARG A 162 -8.07 13.14 -15.14
CA ARG A 162 -9.46 13.07 -15.61
C ARG A 162 -9.97 11.65 -15.62
N GLU A 163 -9.07 10.70 -15.81
CA GLU A 163 -9.37 9.29 -15.98
C GLU A 163 -8.60 8.44 -14.98
N ILE A 164 -9.17 7.27 -14.68
CA ILE A 164 -8.62 6.26 -13.78
C ILE A 164 -8.76 4.87 -14.39
N GLY A 165 -7.77 4.02 -14.17
CA GLY A 165 -7.83 2.60 -14.47
C GLY A 165 -7.25 1.80 -13.31
N ILE A 166 -7.86 0.66 -13.00
CA ILE A 166 -7.42 -0.23 -11.91
C ILE A 166 -7.12 -1.61 -12.48
N GLY A 167 -5.98 -2.16 -12.11
CA GLY A 167 -5.63 -3.56 -12.31
C GLY A 167 -5.56 -4.26 -10.95
N VAL A 168 -6.22 -5.41 -10.82
CA VAL A 168 -6.12 -6.28 -9.65
C VAL A 168 -5.64 -7.63 -10.15
N VAL A 169 -4.45 -8.02 -9.71
CA VAL A 169 -3.83 -9.30 -10.10
C VAL A 169 -3.51 -10.09 -8.84
N GLU A 170 -3.65 -11.40 -8.93
CA GLU A 170 -3.27 -12.34 -7.89
C GLU A 170 -2.22 -13.28 -8.47
N GLY A 171 -1.19 -13.59 -7.69
CA GLY A 171 -0.16 -14.54 -8.08
C GLY A 171 0.93 -14.67 -7.02
N ASP A 172 1.99 -15.38 -7.37
CA ASP A 172 3.16 -15.54 -6.53
C ASP A 172 4.08 -14.32 -6.69
N LEU A 173 4.54 -13.76 -5.56
CA LEU A 173 5.59 -12.76 -5.51
C LEU A 173 6.59 -13.20 -4.44
N ALA A 174 7.81 -13.53 -4.86
CA ALA A 174 8.91 -14.02 -4.06
C ALA A 174 8.54 -15.25 -3.20
N GLY A 175 7.73 -16.16 -3.76
CA GLY A 175 7.26 -17.36 -3.05
C GLY A 175 6.09 -17.13 -2.10
N VAL A 176 5.44 -15.96 -2.18
CA VAL A 176 4.28 -15.58 -1.35
C VAL A 176 3.11 -15.22 -2.24
N ASP A 177 1.98 -15.93 -2.06
CA ASP A 177 0.70 -15.59 -2.69
C ASP A 177 0.32 -14.15 -2.32
N THR A 178 0.18 -13.29 -3.33
CA THR A 178 0.06 -11.83 -3.20
C THR A 178 -1.04 -11.32 -4.11
N THR A 179 -1.91 -10.46 -3.59
CA THR A 179 -2.78 -9.61 -4.42
C THR A 179 -2.11 -8.27 -4.65
N ILE A 180 -1.91 -7.87 -5.90
CA ILE A 180 -1.41 -6.56 -6.29
C ILE A 180 -2.55 -5.73 -6.89
N VAL A 181 -2.66 -4.49 -6.43
CA VAL A 181 -3.54 -3.46 -6.97
C VAL A 181 -2.69 -2.35 -7.59
N VAL A 182 -2.87 -2.15 -8.88
CA VAL A 182 -2.28 -1.04 -9.64
C VAL A 182 -3.37 -0.03 -9.92
N GLN A 183 -3.18 1.21 -9.47
CA GLN A 183 -4.07 2.33 -9.75
C GLN A 183 -3.36 3.32 -10.67
N PHE A 184 -3.83 3.42 -11.90
CA PHE A 184 -3.36 4.36 -12.89
C PHE A 184 -4.29 5.56 -13.02
N PHE A 185 -3.68 6.73 -13.13
CA PHE A 185 -4.35 8.00 -13.39
C PHE A 185 -3.90 8.57 -14.71
N GLY A 186 -4.81 9.19 -15.46
CA GLY A 186 -4.51 9.76 -16.76
C GLY A 186 -5.27 11.04 -17.04
N ALA A 187 -4.70 11.87 -17.91
CA ALA A 187 -5.43 12.84 -18.71
C ALA A 187 -4.76 12.92 -20.09
N THR A 188 -5.57 12.89 -21.15
CA THR A 188 -5.06 13.01 -22.52
C THR A 188 -4.82 14.47 -22.88
N TYR A 189 -4.13 14.70 -24.01
CA TYR A 189 -3.97 16.05 -24.54
C TYR A 189 -5.32 16.71 -24.90
N ALA A 190 -6.32 15.93 -25.31
CA ALA A 190 -7.64 16.43 -25.68
C ALA A 190 -8.42 16.97 -24.46
N ASP A 191 -8.21 16.38 -23.28
CA ASP A 191 -8.96 16.73 -22.06
C ASP A 191 -8.43 17.99 -21.34
N THR A 192 -7.35 18.58 -21.85
CA THR A 192 -6.68 19.74 -21.23
C THR A 192 -6.96 21.07 -21.89
N VAL A 193 -7.80 21.09 -22.94
CA VAL A 193 -8.46 22.33 -23.36
C VAL A 193 -9.52 22.65 -22.31
N PRO A 194 -9.45 23.80 -21.60
CA PRO A 194 -10.51 24.18 -20.67
C PRO A 194 -11.81 24.25 -21.45
N ALA A 195 -12.80 23.42 -21.08
CA ALA A 195 -14.16 23.63 -21.55
C ALA A 195 -14.53 25.10 -21.23
N PRO A 196 -15.02 25.88 -22.19
CA PRO A 196 -15.48 27.24 -21.91
C PRO A 196 -16.52 27.15 -20.80
N VAL A 197 -16.37 27.99 -19.77
CA VAL A 197 -17.23 28.03 -18.58
C VAL A 197 -18.69 28.14 -19.03
N ALA A 198 -19.40 27.02 -19.05
CA ALA A 198 -20.82 27.00 -19.34
C ALA A 198 -21.53 27.67 -18.16
N LYS A 199 -22.08 28.86 -18.42
CA LYS A 199 -22.96 29.57 -17.50
C LYS A 199 -24.08 28.63 -17.04
N VAL A 200 -24.18 28.48 -15.73
CA VAL A 200 -25.24 27.75 -15.04
C VAL A 200 -26.59 28.29 -15.52
N THR A 201 -27.36 27.46 -16.21
CA THR A 201 -28.80 27.70 -16.46
C THR A 201 -29.55 26.51 -15.87
N PRO A 202 -30.56 26.72 -15.01
CA PRO A 202 -31.22 25.62 -14.30
C PRO A 202 -32.10 24.80 -15.24
N SER A 203 -32.00 23.47 -15.14
CA SER A 203 -32.80 22.49 -15.87
C SER A 203 -34.21 22.33 -15.24
N PRO A 204 -35.30 22.20 -16.02
CA PRO A 204 -36.62 21.84 -15.49
C PRO A 204 -36.79 20.33 -15.27
N LYS A 205 -37.74 20.00 -14.37
CA LYS A 205 -38.11 18.68 -13.82
C LYS A 205 -38.49 17.59 -14.85
N PRO A 206 -38.48 16.29 -14.46
CA PRO A 206 -38.58 15.15 -15.37
C PRO A 206 -40.03 14.82 -15.78
N VAL A 207 -40.21 14.49 -17.06
CA VAL A 207 -41.44 13.90 -17.61
C VAL A 207 -41.27 12.38 -17.71
N VAL A 208 -42.31 11.66 -17.29
CA VAL A 208 -42.40 10.19 -17.23
C VAL A 208 -43.07 9.65 -18.50
N LEU A 209 -42.72 8.39 -18.82
CA LEU A 209 -43.47 7.36 -19.56
C LEU A 209 -43.21 7.21 -21.07
N ALA A 210 -42.59 6.08 -21.45
CA ALA A 210 -43.26 5.01 -22.20
C ALA A 210 -42.31 3.83 -22.53
N THR A 211 -42.76 2.62 -22.20
CA THR A 211 -42.45 1.33 -22.87
C THR A 211 -43.81 0.67 -23.17
N PRO A 212 -43.97 -0.23 -24.18
CA PRO A 212 -43.25 -1.51 -24.26
C PRO A 212 -42.86 -2.05 -25.68
N GLN A 213 -41.76 -2.84 -25.73
CA GLN A 213 -41.51 -4.18 -26.37
C GLN A 213 -42.01 -4.47 -27.83
N PRO A 214 -41.33 -5.28 -28.72
CA PRO A 214 -40.62 -6.52 -28.39
C PRO A 214 -39.32 -6.96 -29.12
N THR A 215 -38.55 -7.74 -28.37
CA THR A 215 -37.81 -8.99 -28.68
C THR A 215 -36.98 -9.08 -29.98
N VAL A 216 -35.65 -9.11 -29.81
CA VAL A 216 -34.77 -10.09 -30.47
C VAL A 216 -33.73 -10.55 -29.45
N ALA A 217 -33.70 -11.86 -29.16
CA ALA A 217 -32.72 -12.49 -28.29
C ALA A 217 -31.35 -12.56 -28.98
N PRO A 218 -30.24 -12.12 -28.36
CA PRO A 218 -28.91 -12.51 -28.80
C PRO A 218 -28.56 -13.89 -28.21
N LEU A 219 -27.92 -14.71 -29.04
CA LEU A 219 -27.37 -16.01 -28.68
C LEU A 219 -26.54 -15.90 -27.39
N ALA A 220 -26.78 -16.83 -26.47
CA ALA A 220 -26.01 -17.00 -25.25
C ALA A 220 -24.53 -17.24 -25.58
N VAL A 221 -23.71 -16.20 -25.45
CA VAL A 221 -22.30 -16.36 -25.14
C VAL A 221 -22.27 -16.95 -23.73
N ALA A 222 -21.78 -18.18 -23.62
CA ALA A 222 -21.54 -18.83 -22.34
C ALA A 222 -20.59 -17.95 -21.52
N LEU A 223 -21.16 -17.11 -20.67
CA LEU A 223 -20.44 -16.43 -19.61
C LEU A 223 -19.92 -17.53 -18.69
N PHE A 224 -18.61 -17.76 -18.74
CA PHE A 224 -17.88 -18.40 -17.65
C PHE A 224 -18.19 -17.58 -16.39
N SER A 225 -19.22 -17.99 -15.65
CA SER A 225 -19.41 -17.59 -14.28
C SER A 225 -18.48 -18.49 -13.48
N PRO A 226 -17.35 -18.00 -12.93
CA PRO A 226 -16.63 -18.82 -11.98
C PRO A 226 -17.58 -19.01 -10.79
N THR A 227 -17.93 -20.27 -10.54
CA THR A 227 -18.59 -20.69 -9.30
C THR A 227 -17.87 -20.02 -8.13
N PRO A 228 -18.56 -19.28 -7.24
CA PRO A 228 -17.90 -18.73 -6.07
C PRO A 228 -17.60 -19.90 -5.14
N THR A 229 -16.40 -20.47 -5.28
CA THR A 229 -15.79 -21.32 -4.27
C THR A 229 -15.81 -20.54 -2.96
N PRO A 230 -16.14 -21.15 -1.81
CA PRO A 230 -16.09 -20.45 -0.53
C PRO A 230 -14.66 -19.95 -0.30
N ILE A 231 -14.46 -18.65 -0.53
CA ILE A 231 -13.19 -17.97 -0.32
C ILE A 231 -12.92 -18.03 1.18
N SER A 232 -11.94 -18.82 1.56
CA SER A 232 -11.39 -18.81 2.90
C SER A 232 -10.93 -17.39 3.23
N ARG A 233 -11.67 -16.70 4.10
CA ARG A 233 -11.34 -15.35 4.55
C ARG A 233 -10.06 -15.41 5.38
N VAL A 234 -8.94 -15.03 4.79
CA VAL A 234 -7.70 -14.80 5.53
C VAL A 234 -7.78 -13.40 6.18
N LEU A 235 -7.56 -13.34 7.50
CA LEU A 235 -7.79 -12.14 8.31
C LEU A 235 -6.60 -11.17 8.32
N ILE A 236 -5.39 -11.59 7.95
CA ILE A 236 -4.16 -10.78 8.08
C ILE A 236 -3.16 -11.16 6.98
N SER A 237 -2.62 -10.18 6.24
CA SER A 237 -1.62 -10.42 5.19
C SER A 237 -0.18 -10.40 5.71
N PRO A 238 0.76 -11.16 5.10
CA PRO A 238 2.14 -11.25 5.57
C PRO A 238 2.87 -9.91 5.50
N PHE A 239 2.72 -9.16 4.39
CA PHE A 239 3.31 -7.84 4.25
C PHE A 239 2.73 -6.83 5.25
N SER A 240 1.41 -6.80 5.46
CA SER A 240 0.82 -5.91 6.49
C SER A 240 1.25 -6.29 7.91
N SER A 241 1.43 -7.59 8.17
CA SER A 241 1.97 -8.09 9.45
C SER A 241 3.40 -7.64 9.66
N THR A 242 4.26 -7.83 8.66
CA THR A 242 5.66 -7.37 8.65
C THR A 242 5.75 -5.87 8.88
N LYS A 243 4.97 -5.09 8.13
CA LYS A 243 4.94 -3.62 8.25
C LYS A 243 4.46 -3.19 9.63
N GLY A 244 3.39 -3.80 10.14
CA GLY A 244 2.83 -3.51 11.46
C GLY A 244 3.83 -3.78 12.59
N ILE A 245 4.44 -4.97 12.63
CA ILE A 245 5.43 -5.34 13.63
C ILE A 245 6.67 -4.45 13.55
N SER A 246 7.11 -4.12 12.32
CA SER A 246 8.26 -3.24 12.12
C SER A 246 7.99 -1.82 12.63
N LEU A 247 6.81 -1.25 12.35
CA LEU A 247 6.39 0.06 12.87
C LEU A 247 6.29 0.06 14.40
N VAL A 248 5.73 -0.99 15.01
CA VAL A 248 5.67 -1.14 16.46
C VAL A 248 7.07 -1.20 17.06
N THR A 249 7.98 -1.95 16.43
CA THR A 249 9.37 -2.09 16.90
C THR A 249 10.13 -0.76 16.80
N VAL A 250 10.03 -0.06 15.67
CA VAL A 250 10.64 1.27 15.48
C VAL A 250 10.06 2.28 16.46
N GLY A 251 8.73 2.30 16.63
CA GLY A 251 8.04 3.18 17.57
C GLY A 251 8.47 2.93 19.02
N LEU A 252 8.61 1.66 19.43
CA LEU A 252 9.14 1.27 20.73
C LEU A 252 10.57 1.79 20.93
N LEU A 253 11.46 1.55 19.96
CA LEU A 253 12.86 1.98 20.03
C LEU A 253 12.99 3.51 20.09
N LEU A 254 12.21 4.25 19.30
CA LEU A 254 12.15 5.70 19.33
C LEU A 254 11.64 6.20 20.68
N GLY A 255 10.56 5.61 21.21
CA GLY A 255 10.03 5.95 22.53
C GLY A 255 11.05 5.77 23.64
N VAL A 256 11.80 4.66 23.63
CA VAL A 256 12.87 4.40 24.60
C VAL A 256 14.00 5.42 24.44
N LEU A 257 14.35 5.79 23.20
CA LEU A 257 15.38 6.80 22.92
C LEU A 257 14.97 8.19 23.43
N VAL A 258 13.70 8.58 23.28
CA VAL A 258 13.16 9.82 23.85
C VAL A 258 13.22 9.79 25.38
N VAL A 259 12.77 8.71 26.03
CA VAL A 259 12.83 8.55 27.49
C VAL A 259 14.27 8.64 27.98
N ASP A 260 15.21 7.98 27.30
CA ASP A 260 16.64 8.03 27.59
C ASP A 260 17.18 9.47 27.51
N GLY A 261 16.84 10.21 26.44
CA GLY A 261 17.20 11.61 26.27
C GLY A 261 16.62 12.54 27.35
N VAL A 262 15.34 12.37 27.70
CA VAL A 262 14.68 13.17 28.75
C VAL A 262 15.31 12.89 30.12
N VAL A 263 15.55 11.63 30.46
CA VAL A 263 16.12 11.25 31.78
C VAL A 263 17.56 11.74 31.91
N THR A 264 18.37 11.59 30.86
CA THR A 264 19.77 12.05 30.88
C THR A 264 19.87 13.56 30.96
N SER A 265 19.05 14.29 30.20
CA SER A 265 18.96 15.75 30.26
C SER A 265 18.54 16.24 31.64
N ARG A 266 17.45 15.68 32.20
CA ARG A 266 16.96 16.05 33.55
C ARG A 266 17.96 15.74 34.65
N ARG A 267 18.73 14.67 34.52
CA ARG A 267 19.73 14.24 35.52
C ARG A 267 21.13 14.81 35.28
N ARG A 268 21.31 15.67 34.26
CA ARG A 268 22.61 16.26 33.86
C ARG A 268 23.73 15.21 33.71
N ILE A 269 23.38 14.04 33.17
CA ILE A 269 24.35 12.95 32.99
C ILE A 269 25.16 13.24 31.72
N VAL A 270 26.42 13.63 31.88
CA VAL A 270 27.35 13.85 30.77
C VAL A 270 27.79 12.50 30.21
N ARG A 271 27.49 12.25 28.93
CA ARG A 271 27.94 11.05 28.22
C ARG A 271 28.95 11.44 27.15
N ILE A 272 30.13 10.84 27.19
CA ILE A 272 31.12 10.92 26.11
C ILE A 272 30.92 9.67 25.24
N GLY A 273 30.43 9.84 24.01
CA GLY A 273 30.29 8.70 23.09
C GLY A 273 29.60 9.02 21.76
N GLY A 274 30.39 9.17 20.70
CA GLY A 274 29.95 9.43 19.32
C GLY A 274 29.31 8.22 18.61
N ARG A 275 28.16 7.73 19.09
CA ARG A 275 27.47 6.56 18.50
C ARG A 275 26.00 6.78 18.12
N THR A 276 25.48 8.00 18.24
CA THR A 276 24.09 8.33 17.87
C THR A 276 23.84 8.14 16.36
N PHE A 277 24.83 8.46 15.52
CA PHE A 277 24.75 8.25 14.07
C PHE A 277 24.65 6.77 13.69
N ALA A 278 25.42 5.89 14.34
CA ALA A 278 25.33 4.45 14.11
C ALA A 278 23.95 3.89 14.49
N HIS A 279 23.34 4.40 15.56
CA HIS A 279 21.98 4.02 15.94
C HIS A 279 20.92 4.52 14.96
N LEU A 280 21.08 5.74 14.43
CA LEU A 280 20.18 6.31 13.41
C LEU A 280 20.32 5.59 12.06
N ALA A 281 21.55 5.30 11.62
CA ALA A 281 21.82 4.53 10.42
C ALA A 281 21.26 3.09 10.55
N PHE A 282 21.41 2.49 11.72
CA PHE A 282 20.85 1.18 12.03
C PHE A 282 19.32 1.18 12.03
N LEU A 283 18.68 2.21 12.60
CA LEU A 283 17.22 2.38 12.52
C LEU A 283 16.75 2.56 11.07
N GLY A 284 17.52 3.30 10.26
CA GLY A 284 17.27 3.49 8.84
C GLY A 284 17.35 2.18 8.05
N MET A 285 18.31 1.29 8.37
CA MET A 285 18.42 -0.03 7.77
C MET A 285 17.24 -0.94 8.12
N ILE A 286 16.76 -0.93 9.38
CA ILE A 286 15.53 -1.67 9.75
C ILE A 286 14.33 -1.15 8.97
N LEU A 287 14.20 0.18 8.84
CA LEU A 287 13.14 0.80 8.03
C LEU A 287 13.22 0.38 6.57
N ALA A 288 14.42 0.30 5.98
CA ALA A 288 14.61 -0.12 4.59
C ALA A 288 14.28 -1.60 4.34
N ILE A 289 14.41 -2.47 5.35
CA ILE A 289 14.02 -3.89 5.25
C ILE A 289 12.49 -4.05 5.44
N ALA A 290 11.84 -3.10 6.11
CA ALA A 290 10.42 -3.15 6.47
C ALA A 290 9.47 -2.45 5.50
N LEU A 291 9.98 -1.61 4.60
CA LEU A 291 9.26 -0.85 3.56
C LEU A 291 9.40 -1.54 2.20
#